data_AF-A0A819LII6-F1
#
_entry.id   AF-A0A819LII6-F1
#
_cell.length_a   1.000
_cell.length_b   1.000
_cell.length_c   1.000
_cell.angle_alpha   90.00
_cell.angle_beta   90.00
_cell.angle_gamma   90.00
#
_symmetry.space_group_name_H-M   'P 1'
#
loop_
_entity.id
_entity.type
_entity.pdbx_description
1 polymer ?
#
loop_
_entity_poly.entity_id
_entity_poly.type
_entity_poly.pdbx_seq_one_letter_code
_entity_poly.pdbx_strand_id
1 'polypeptide(L)' 'MANVTTTQTALCLIPPNNIWEQIQSIRSIHDKAYPRWMPHINLIYPFTPEKNFDNIKVQLEPILNRIKPFQIQ' A
#
# COMPACT_ATOMS: atom_id res chain seq x y z
N MET A 1 -21.76 16.68 -6.85
CA MET A 1 -20.98 15.81 -5.93
C MET A 1 -19.63 15.59 -6.58
N ALA A 2 -18.53 16.05 -5.98
CA ALA A 2 -17.21 15.86 -6.58
C ALA A 2 -16.91 14.36 -6.65
N ASN A 3 -16.54 13.85 -7.83
CA ASN A 3 -16.03 12.49 -7.99
C ASN A 3 -14.74 12.38 -7.19
N VAL A 4 -14.82 11.82 -5.98
CA VAL A 4 -13.63 11.60 -5.16
C VAL A 4 -12.87 10.43 -5.78
N THR A 5 -11.79 10.72 -6.49
CA THR A 5 -10.91 9.69 -7.06
C THR A 5 -10.14 9.00 -5.93
N THR A 6 -10.20 7.67 -5.88
CA THR A 6 -9.51 6.85 -4.88
C THR A 6 -8.17 6.31 -5.38
N THR A 7 -7.68 6.79 -6.53
CA THR A 7 -6.43 6.36 -7.17
C THR A 7 -5.16 6.86 -6.45
N GLN A 8 -5.32 7.69 -5.43
CA GLN A 8 -4.22 8.20 -4.60
C GLN A 8 -3.96 7.33 -3.37
N THR A 9 -4.78 6.30 -3.11
CA THR A 9 -4.65 5.45 -1.93
C THR A 9 -4.75 3.98 -2.31
N ALA A 10 -4.05 3.14 -1.55
CA ALA A 10 -4.05 1.69 -1.69
C ALA A 10 -4.02 1.05 -0.30
N LEU A 11 -4.62 -0.13 -0.17
CA LEU A 11 -4.29 -1.05 0.92
C LEU A 11 -3.18 -1.97 0.40
N CYS A 12 -2.05 -2.01 1.10
CA CYS A 12 -0.86 -2.70 0.62
C CYS A 12 -0.06 -3.35 1.74
N LEU A 13 0.77 -4.32 1.36
CA LEU A 13 1.89 -4.79 2.19
C LEU A 13 3.13 -3.97 1.85
N ILE A 14 3.85 -3.55 2.89
CA ILE A 14 5.08 -2.77 2.74
C ILE A 14 6.26 -3.68 3.09
N PRO A 15 7.22 -3.90 2.17
CA PRO A 15 8.41 -4.69 2.47
C PRO A 15 9.31 -3.97 3.49
N PRO A 16 10.19 -4.69 4.21
CA PRO A 16 11.18 -4.08 5.08
C PRO A 16 12.07 -3.06 4.34
N ASN A 17 12.37 -1.93 4.98
CA ASN A 17 13.11 -0.82 4.34
C ASN A 17 14.53 -1.20 3.87
N ASN A 18 15.16 -2.21 4.48
CA ASN A 18 16.51 -2.65 4.15
C ASN A 18 16.63 -3.28 2.74
N ILE A 19 15.53 -3.70 2.12
CA ILE A 19 15.53 -4.24 0.74
C ILE A 19 15.01 -3.23 -0.29
N TRP A 20 14.61 -2.02 0.14
CA TRP A 20 13.99 -1.05 -0.77
C TRP A 20 14.94 -0.57 -1.85
N GLU A 21 16.22 -0.36 -1.55
CA GLU A 21 17.19 0.09 -2.53
C GLU A 21 17.31 -0.89 -3.71
N GLN A 22 17.38 -2.19 -3.40
CA GLN A 22 17.42 -3.24 -4.41
C GLN A 22 16.14 -3.28 -5.26
N ILE A 23 14.98 -3.12 -4.64
CA ILE A 23 13.70 -3.08 -5.38
C ILE A 23 13.64 -1.81 -6.25
N GLN A 24 14.04 -0.67 -5.69
CA GLN A 24 14.00 0.62 -6.35
C GLN A 24 14.97 0.73 -7.53
N SER A 25 16.14 0.08 -7.48
CA SER A 25 17.06 0.04 -8.61
C SER A 25 16.42 -0.59 -9.85
N ILE A 26 15.68 -1.70 -9.66
CA ILE A 26 14.91 -2.36 -10.73
C ILE A 26 13.73 -1.47 -11.16
N ARG A 27 12.96 -0.95 -10.21
CA ARG A 27 11.77 -0.11 -10.50
C ARG A 27 12.12 1.16 -11.25
N SER A 28 13.29 1.75 -11.02
CA SER A 28 13.73 2.96 -11.71
C SER A 28 13.82 2.80 -13.24
N ILE A 29 14.04 1.57 -13.72
CA ILE A 29 14.16 1.23 -15.13
C ILE A 29 12.81 0.80 -15.73
N HIS A 30 12.01 0.07 -14.94
CA HIS A 30 10.87 -0.68 -15.49
C HIS A 30 9.49 -0.18 -15.03
N ASP A 31 9.40 0.56 -13.93
CA ASP A 31 8.13 0.93 -13.31
C ASP A 31 7.84 2.43 -13.46
N LYS A 32 6.80 2.76 -14.25
CA LYS A 32 6.32 4.15 -14.41
C LYS A 32 5.79 4.77 -13.11
N ALA A 33 5.42 3.94 -12.13
CA ALA A 33 4.98 4.40 -10.81
C ALA A 33 6.15 4.63 -9.83
N TYR A 34 7.38 4.30 -10.20
CA TYR A 34 8.60 4.55 -9.42
C TYR A 34 8.66 5.94 -8.74
N PRO A 35 8.41 7.07 -9.44
CA PRO A 35 8.53 8.40 -8.82
C PRO A 35 7.38 8.73 -7.86
N ARG A 36 6.30 7.93 -7.84
CA ARG A 36 5.08 8.25 -7.08
C ARG A 36 4.89 7.39 -5.85
N TRP A 37 5.32 6.13 -5.92
CA TRP A 37 5.04 5.15 -4.88
C TRP A 37 6.33 4.45 -4.46
N MET A 38 6.54 4.31 -3.15
CA MET A 38 7.55 3.43 -2.57
C MET A 38 7.30 1.95 -2.93
N PRO A 39 8.26 1.05 -2.75
CA PRO A 39 8.02 -0.38 -2.90
C PRO A 39 6.85 -0.85 -2.03
N HIS A 40 5.89 -1.54 -2.65
CA HIS A 40 4.69 -2.06 -1.98
C HIS A 40 4.10 -3.21 -2.81
N ILE A 41 3.25 -4.03 -2.18
CA ILE A 41 2.43 -5.04 -2.84
C ILE A 41 0.98 -4.64 -2.65
N ASN A 42 0.27 -4.32 -3.73
CA ASN A 42 -1.14 -3.96 -3.67
C ASN A 42 -1.99 -5.15 -3.20
N LEU A 43 -2.82 -4.92 -2.19
CA LEU A 43 -3.93 -5.81 -1.82
C LEU A 43 -5.23 -5.28 -2.42
N ILE A 44 -5.48 -3.98 -2.31
CA ILE A 44 -6.65 -3.31 -2.88
C ILE A 44 -6.22 -1.96 -3.48
N TYR A 45 -6.44 -1.78 -4.77
CA TYR A 45 -6.24 -0.52 -5.48
C TYR A 45 -7.32 -0.34 -6.57
N PRO A 46 -7.96 0.84 -6.68
CA PRO A 46 -7.88 1.96 -5.74
C PRO A 46 -8.59 1.63 -4.41
N PHE A 47 -8.25 2.32 -3.32
CA PHE A 47 -8.78 1.98 -2.00
C PHE A 47 -9.92 2.90 -1.52
N THR A 48 -9.63 3.94 -0.75
CA THR A 48 -10.63 4.83 -0.14
C THR A 48 -10.04 6.23 0.04
N PRO A 49 -10.83 7.31 0.01
CA PRO A 49 -10.31 8.65 0.26
C PRO A 49 -9.59 8.71 1.61
N GLU A 50 -8.49 9.47 1.68
CA GLU A 50 -7.66 9.58 2.89
C GLU A 50 -8.47 9.99 4.14
N LYS A 51 -9.46 10.87 3.97
CA LYS A 51 -10.39 11.29 5.05
C LYS A 51 -11.14 10.14 5.74
N ASN A 52 -11.18 8.96 5.13
CA ASN A 52 -11.83 7.78 5.69
C ASN A 52 -10.87 6.89 6.49
N PHE A 53 -9.56 7.17 6.51
CA PHE A 53 -8.55 6.29 7.12
C PHE A 53 -8.81 6.02 8.60
N ASP A 54 -9.21 7.03 9.37
CA ASP A 54 -9.51 6.83 10.80
C ASP A 54 -10.67 5.85 11.01
N ASN A 55 -11.73 5.98 10.21
CA ASN A 55 -12.88 5.07 10.27
C ASN A 55 -12.52 3.66 9.83
N ILE A 56 -11.75 3.55 8.74
CA ILE A 56 -11.30 2.28 8.19
C ILE A 56 -10.34 1.56 9.13
N LYS A 57 -9.45 2.29 9.82
CA LYS A 57 -8.55 1.74 10.82
C LYS A 57 -9.35 1.04 11.94
N VAL A 58 -10.37 1.70 12.49
CA VAL A 58 -11.24 1.13 13.53
C VAL A 58 -11.89 -0.18 13.07
N GLN A 59 -12.26 -0.28 11.79
CA GLN A 59 -12.87 -1.49 11.23
C GLN A 59 -11.86 -2.60 10.92
N LEU A 60 -10.67 -2.25 10.38
CA LEU A 60 -9.67 -3.22 9.93
C LEU A 60 -8.82 -3.76 11.07
N GLU A 61 -8.46 -2.94 12.05
CA GLU A 61 -7.57 -3.32 13.16
C GLU A 61 -7.97 -4.63 13.88
N PRO A 62 -9.24 -4.85 14.29
CA PRO A 62 -9.62 -6.12 14.94
C PRO A 62 -9.57 -7.34 14.01
N ILE A 63 -9.59 -7.14 12.68
CA ILE A 63 -9.48 -8.20 11.68
C ILE A 63 -8.00 -8.51 11.43
N LEU A 64 -7.20 -7.46 11.18
CA LEU A 64 -5.78 -7.59 10.89
C LEU A 64 -4.99 -8.14 12.09
N ASN A 65 -5.39 -7.82 13.33
CA ASN A 65 -4.78 -8.37 14.54
C ASN A 65 -4.96 -9.89 14.70
N ARG A 66 -5.86 -10.52 13.93
CA ARG A 66 -6.03 -11.98 13.92
C ARG A 66 -5.06 -12.67 12.96
N ILE A 67 -4.40 -11.91 12.09
CA ILE A 67 -3.46 -12.43 11.09
C ILE A 67 -2.07 -12.43 11.71
N LYS A 68 -1.45 -13.62 11.79
CA LYS A 68 -0.06 -13.73 12.25
C LYS A 68 0.88 -13.20 11.15
N PRO A 69 2.03 -12.59 11.52
CA PRO A 69 3.08 -12.29 10.57
C PRO A 69 3.46 -13.54 9.75
N PHE A 70 3.72 -13.35 8.46
CA PHE A 70 4.08 -14.42 7.53
C PHE A 70 5.24 -13.98 6.64
N GLN A 71 5.92 -14.97 6.05
CA GLN A 71 7.01 -14.74 5.11
C GLN A 71 6.48 -14.76 3.68
N ILE A 72 7.02 -13.88 2.85
CA ILE A 72 6.82 -13.88 1.41
C ILE A 72 8.00 -14.65 0.81
N GLN A 73 7.70 -15.60 -0.10
CA GLN A 73 8.69 -16.44 -0.78
C GLN A 73 9.10 -15.86 -2.12
#